data_AF-A0A973KVH5-F1
#
_entry.id   AF-A0A973KVH5-F1
#
_cell.length_a   1.000
_cell.length_b   1.000
_cell.length_c   1.000
_cell.angle_alpha   90.00
_cell.angle_beta   90.00
_cell.angle_gamma   90.00
#
_symmetry.space_group_name_H-M   'P 1'
#
loop_
_entity.id
_entity.type
_entity.pdbx_description
1 polymer ?
#
loop_
_entity_poly.entity_id
_entity_poly.type
_entity_poly.pdbx_seq_one_letter_code
_entity_poly.pdbx_strand_id
1 'polypeptide(L)'
;MNPTGDDQAGRARAEAAARLPVTFRPLLTRVVLLTVGVLLLGTFVVLAVLMPGEGASPWSTGDRVSVAVLGVFALAVLALLSRPKAVADRDGLTVVNVVVTRRLAWAEVLGVRLRPGDAWVHLDLADGTTLAV
;
A
#
# COMPACT_ATOMS: atom_id res chain seq x y z
N MET A 1 -24.65 37.83 9.81
CA MET A 1 -25.26 36.67 9.13
C MET A 1 -25.02 36.87 7.64
N ASN A 2 -24.07 36.17 7.02
CA ASN A 2 -23.73 36.37 5.60
C ASN A 2 -24.40 35.28 4.75
N PRO A 3 -25.50 35.57 4.01
CA PRO A 3 -26.29 34.55 3.32
C PRO A 3 -25.56 33.85 2.17
N THR A 4 -24.47 34.42 1.66
CA THR A 4 -23.70 33.84 0.55
C THR A 4 -22.73 32.73 0.98
N GLY A 5 -22.33 32.68 2.25
CA GLY A 5 -21.38 31.68 2.75
C GLY A 5 -21.99 30.28 2.88
N ASP A 6 -23.24 30.21 3.36
CA ASP A 6 -23.93 28.94 3.61
C ASP A 6 -24.29 28.22 2.30
N ASP A 7 -24.70 28.97 1.28
CA ASP A 7 -25.02 28.45 -0.05
C ASP A 7 -23.79 27.93 -0.80
N GLN A 8 -22.63 28.57 -0.61
CA GLN A 8 -21.37 28.12 -1.21
C GLN A 8 -20.83 26.87 -0.52
N ALA A 9 -20.91 26.82 0.82
CA ALA A 9 -20.54 25.63 1.58
C ALA A 9 -21.43 24.43 1.24
N GLY A 10 -22.73 24.66 1.04
CA GLY A 10 -23.67 23.62 0.59
C GLY A 10 -23.32 23.08 -0.80
N ARG A 11 -23.03 23.96 -1.76
CA ARG A 11 -22.62 23.57 -3.12
C ARG A 11 -21.29 22.80 -3.14
N ALA A 12 -20.28 23.27 -2.39
CA ALA A 12 -19.00 22.59 -2.30
C ALA A 12 -19.12 21.16 -1.72
N ARG A 13 -20.00 20.98 -0.70
CA ARG A 13 -20.30 19.65 -0.13
C ARG A 13 -21.03 18.75 -1.11
N ALA A 14 -22.00 19.29 -1.86
CA ALA A 14 -22.72 18.53 -2.89
C ALA A 14 -21.80 18.09 -4.03
N GLU A 15 -20.90 18.96 -4.49
CA GLU A 15 -19.87 18.61 -5.48
C GLU A 15 -18.87 17.58 -4.94
N ALA A 16 -18.49 17.67 -3.66
CA ALA A 16 -17.64 16.66 -3.03
C ALA A 16 -18.33 15.29 -2.93
N ALA A 17 -19.62 15.25 -2.58
CA ALA A 17 -20.41 14.03 -2.54
C ALA A 17 -20.65 13.43 -3.94
N ALA A 18 -20.73 14.28 -4.97
CA ALA A 18 -20.78 13.86 -6.37
C ALA A 18 -19.46 13.21 -6.84
N ARG A 19 -18.31 13.58 -6.24
CA ARG A 19 -16.97 13.03 -6.55
C ARG A 19 -16.66 11.69 -5.88
N LEU A 20 -17.58 11.12 -5.10
CA LEU A 20 -17.46 9.75 -4.59
C LEU A 20 -17.75 8.74 -5.71
N PRO A 21 -17.03 7.61 -5.77
CA PRO A 21 -16.03 7.12 -4.83
C PRO A 21 -14.61 7.67 -5.09
N VAL A 22 -13.88 7.98 -4.00
CA VAL A 22 -12.47 8.39 -4.06
C VAL A 22 -11.58 7.22 -3.63
N THR A 23 -10.65 6.84 -4.49
CA THR A 23 -9.69 5.77 -4.20
C THR A 23 -8.33 6.36 -3.86
N PHE A 24 -7.88 6.17 -2.62
CA PHE A 24 -6.52 6.51 -2.21
C PHE A 24 -5.61 5.30 -2.43
N ARG A 25 -4.72 5.41 -3.43
CA ARG A 25 -3.70 4.40 -3.72
C ARG A 25 -2.33 4.96 -3.33
N PRO A 26 -1.54 4.25 -2.50
CA PRO A 26 -0.18 4.65 -2.20
C PRO A 26 0.73 4.36 -3.41
N LEU A 27 0.61 5.18 -4.46
CA LEU A 27 1.34 5.02 -5.72
C LEU A 27 2.86 5.13 -5.50
N LEU A 28 3.30 6.06 -4.65
CA LEU A 28 4.72 6.25 -4.35
C LEU A 28 5.33 5.02 -3.66
N THR A 29 4.70 4.53 -2.60
CA THR A 29 5.14 3.31 -1.89
C THR A 29 5.20 2.13 -2.84
N ARG A 30 4.22 2.01 -3.75
CA ARG A 30 4.21 0.95 -4.76
C ARG A 30 5.35 1.07 -5.76
N VAL A 31 5.62 2.26 -6.29
CA VAL A 31 6.74 2.49 -7.21
C VAL A 31 8.07 2.18 -6.53
N VAL A 32 8.28 2.67 -5.30
CA VAL A 32 9.52 2.44 -4.54
C VAL A 32 9.74 0.94 -4.27
N LEU A 33 8.74 0.25 -3.70
CA LEU A 33 8.86 -1.19 -3.37
C LEU A 33 9.11 -2.05 -4.63
N LEU A 34 8.42 -1.76 -5.73
CA LEU A 34 8.62 -2.49 -6.99
C LEU A 34 9.99 -2.19 -7.60
N THR A 35 10.45 -0.94 -7.54
CA THR A 35 11.78 -0.55 -8.04
C THR A 35 12.88 -1.27 -7.25
N VAL A 36 12.80 -1.26 -5.92
CA VAL A 36 13.74 -1.98 -5.05
C VAL A 36 13.68 -3.49 -5.31
N GLY A 37 12.48 -4.06 -5.46
CA GLY A 37 12.32 -5.49 -5.76
C GLY A 37 12.93 -5.90 -7.10
N VAL A 38 12.79 -5.08 -8.14
CA VAL A 38 13.41 -5.33 -9.45
C VAL A 38 14.94 -5.24 -9.35
N LEU A 39 15.47 -4.26 -8.62
CA LEU A 39 16.92 -4.14 -8.39
C LEU A 39 17.50 -5.34 -7.63
N LEU A 40 16.79 -5.83 -6.61
CA LEU A 40 17.19 -7.03 -5.85
C LEU A 40 17.17 -8.27 -6.74
N LEU A 41 16.09 -8.49 -7.50
CA LEU A 41 16.02 -9.59 -8.46
C LEU A 41 17.16 -9.52 -9.47
N GLY A 42 17.41 -8.34 -10.04
CA GLY A 42 18.52 -8.12 -10.96
C GLY A 42 19.86 -8.49 -10.35
N THR A 43 20.12 -8.05 -9.11
CA THR A 43 21.33 -8.41 -8.36
C THR A 43 21.46 -9.92 -8.19
N PHE A 44 20.41 -10.63 -7.80
CA PHE A 44 20.46 -12.08 -7.64
C PHE A 44 20.68 -12.82 -8.95
N VAL A 45 20.05 -12.39 -10.03
CA VAL A 45 20.27 -12.96 -11.36
C VAL A 45 21.71 -12.74 -11.83
N VAL A 46 22.25 -11.54 -11.62
CA VAL A 46 23.65 -11.22 -11.93
C VAL A 46 24.61 -12.12 -11.15
N LEU A 47 24.37 -12.31 -9.85
CA LEU A 47 25.16 -13.23 -9.02
C LEU A 47 25.05 -14.67 -9.50
N ALA A 48 23.85 -15.14 -9.84
CA ALA A 48 23.63 -16.49 -10.33
C ALA A 48 24.35 -16.77 -11.66
N VAL A 49 24.49 -15.75 -12.52
CA VAL A 49 25.19 -15.87 -13.81
C VAL A 49 26.71 -15.75 -13.65
N LEU A 50 27.19 -14.81 -12.83
CA LEU A 50 28.62 -14.55 -12.63
C LEU A 50 29.32 -15.61 -11.77
N MET A 51 28.57 -16.40 -11.00
CA MET A 51 29.17 -17.40 -10.10
C MET A 51 29.91 -18.50 -10.88
N PRO A 52 31.20 -18.76 -10.59
CA PRO A 52 32.00 -19.74 -11.31
C PRO A 52 31.40 -21.16 -11.23
N GLY A 53 31.30 -21.82 -12.37
CA GLY A 53 30.86 -23.24 -12.46
C GLY A 53 32.01 -24.23 -12.33
N GLU A 54 33.24 -23.71 -12.22
CA GLU A 54 34.49 -24.44 -12.26
C GLU A 54 35.48 -23.79 -11.28
N GLY A 55 36.37 -24.58 -10.68
CA GLY A 55 37.32 -24.14 -9.66
C GLY A 55 37.24 -24.95 -8.36
N ALA A 56 37.89 -24.47 -7.28
CA ALA A 56 37.99 -25.19 -6.01
C ALA A 56 36.65 -25.32 -5.25
N SER A 57 35.65 -24.48 -5.58
CA SER A 57 34.28 -24.56 -5.06
C SER A 57 33.30 -24.19 -6.18
N PRO A 58 32.96 -25.14 -7.07
CA PRO A 58 32.09 -24.89 -8.21
C PRO A 58 30.62 -24.81 -7.76
N TRP A 59 29.90 -23.81 -8.27
CA TRP A 59 28.46 -23.71 -8.04
C TRP A 59 27.70 -24.61 -8.99
N SER A 60 26.81 -25.45 -8.43
CA SER A 60 25.93 -26.28 -9.25
C SER A 60 24.88 -25.43 -9.96
N THR A 61 24.31 -25.96 -11.05
CA THR A 61 23.15 -25.32 -11.71
C THR A 61 21.98 -25.14 -10.72
N GLY A 62 21.82 -26.06 -9.76
CA GLY A 62 20.81 -25.97 -8.72
C GLY A 62 20.99 -24.77 -7.79
N ASP A 63 22.23 -24.43 -7.42
CA ASP A 63 22.52 -23.28 -6.55
C ASP A 63 22.19 -21.96 -7.25
N ARG A 64 22.56 -21.85 -8.53
CA ARG A 64 22.25 -20.68 -9.36
C ARG A 64 20.74 -20.49 -9.52
N VAL A 65 20.00 -21.57 -9.79
CA VAL A 65 18.54 -21.55 -9.89
C VAL A 65 17.92 -21.14 -8.55
N SER A 66 18.42 -21.68 -7.43
CA SER A 66 17.93 -21.34 -6.10
C SER A 66 18.10 -19.86 -5.76
N VAL A 67 19.22 -19.25 -6.14
CA VAL A 67 19.45 -17.80 -5.96
C VAL A 67 18.51 -16.97 -6.84
N ALA A 68 18.30 -17.36 -8.10
CA ALA A 68 17.33 -16.67 -8.96
C ALA A 68 15.91 -16.77 -8.40
N VAL A 69 15.50 -17.95 -7.93
CA VAL A 69 14.20 -18.18 -7.28
C VAL A 69 14.04 -17.33 -6.04
N LEU A 70 15.10 -17.19 -5.22
CA LEU A 70 15.08 -16.31 -4.05
C LEU A 70 14.83 -14.85 -4.44
N GLY A 71 15.43 -14.37 -5.54
CA GLY A 71 15.16 -13.03 -6.04
C GLY A 71 13.73 -12.83 -6.52
N VAL A 72 13.16 -13.84 -7.19
CA VAL A 72 11.75 -13.80 -7.60
C VAL A 72 10.83 -13.79 -6.37
N PHE A 73 11.16 -14.59 -5.35
CA PHE A 73 10.43 -14.61 -4.09
C PHE A 73 10.49 -13.25 -3.37
N ALA A 74 11.66 -12.63 -3.30
CA ALA A 74 11.82 -11.30 -2.72
C ALA A 74 10.98 -10.24 -3.46
N LEU A 75 11.02 -10.23 -4.80
CA LEU A 75 10.16 -9.36 -5.62
C LEU A 75 8.68 -9.63 -5.37
N ALA A 76 8.26 -10.90 -5.27
CA ALA A 76 6.88 -11.26 -5.00
C ALA A 76 6.39 -10.75 -3.64
N VAL A 77 7.22 -10.86 -2.60
CA VAL A 77 6.92 -10.32 -1.26
C VAL A 77 6.80 -8.80 -1.30
N LEU A 78 7.75 -8.10 -1.92
CA LEU A 78 7.68 -6.63 -2.05
C LEU A 78 6.48 -6.18 -2.88
N ALA A 79 6.16 -6.91 -3.96
CA ALA A 79 4.97 -6.67 -4.77
C ALA A 79 3.69 -6.89 -3.97
N LEU A 80 3.63 -7.88 -3.08
CA LEU A 80 2.50 -8.11 -2.18
C LEU A 80 2.34 -6.97 -1.16
N LEU A 81 3.44 -6.55 -0.54
CA LEU A 81 3.47 -5.43 0.41
C LEU A 81 3.08 -4.08 -0.23
N SER A 82 3.19 -3.95 -1.55
CA SER A 82 2.80 -2.74 -2.30
C SER A 82 1.31 -2.62 -2.65
N ARG A 83 0.50 -3.63 -2.33
CA ARG A 83 -0.94 -3.72 -2.70
C ARG A 83 -1.96 -3.00 -1.81
N PRO A 84 -1.65 -2.50 -0.59
CA PRO A 84 -2.67 -1.84 0.23
C PRO A 84 -3.38 -0.70 -0.50
N LYS A 85 -4.69 -0.61 -0.32
CA LYS A 85 -5.52 0.46 -0.90
C LYS A 85 -6.66 0.83 0.06
N ALA A 86 -7.01 2.11 0.10
CA ALA A 86 -8.19 2.59 0.81
C ALA A 86 -9.18 3.16 -0.20
N VAL A 87 -10.45 2.74 -0.13
CA VAL A 87 -11.52 3.18 -1.01
C VAL A 87 -12.61 3.81 -0.16
N ALA A 88 -12.85 5.12 -0.34
CA ALA A 88 -13.94 5.84 0.30
C ALA A 88 -15.13 5.92 -0.66
N ASP A 89 -16.29 5.42 -0.22
CA ASP A 89 -17.54 5.42 -0.96
C ASP A 89 -18.65 6.12 -0.15
N ARG A 90 -19.83 6.32 -0.74
CA ARG A 90 -20.96 7.00 -0.08
C ARG A 90 -21.45 6.31 1.19
N ASP A 91 -21.39 4.98 1.24
CA ASP A 91 -21.90 4.20 2.36
C ASP A 91 -20.83 3.85 3.42
N GLY A 92 -19.54 4.03 3.11
CA GLY A 92 -18.47 3.73 4.05
C GLY A 92 -17.05 3.73 3.46
N LEU A 93 -16.10 3.26 4.26
CA LEU A 93 -14.67 3.16 3.94
C LEU A 93 -14.24 1.70 3.85
N THR A 94 -13.69 1.29 2.71
CA THR A 94 -13.07 -0.03 2.54
C THR A 94 -11.56 0.10 2.62
N VAL A 95 -10.97 -0.43 3.68
CA VAL A 95 -9.53 -0.53 3.87
C VAL A 95 -9.08 -1.92 3.46
N VAL A 96 -8.24 -2.00 2.43
CA VAL A 96 -7.60 -3.23 1.98
C VAL A 96 -6.16 -3.18 2.46
N ASN A 97 -5.87 -3.96 3.50
CA ASN A 97 -4.52 -4.25 3.94
C ASN A 97 -3.99 -5.49 3.19
N VAL A 98 -2.69 -5.74 3.27
CA VAL A 98 -2.02 -6.90 2.66
C VAL A 98 -2.66 -8.22 3.09
N VAL A 99 -3.12 -8.29 4.34
CA VAL A 99 -3.64 -9.52 4.97
C VAL A 99 -5.16 -9.49 5.17
N VAL A 100 -5.75 -8.33 5.41
CA VAL A 100 -7.16 -8.19 5.82
C VAL A 100 -7.85 -7.10 5.00
N THR A 101 -9.04 -7.41 4.50
CA THR A 101 -9.95 -6.41 3.94
C THR A 101 -11.06 -6.13 4.94
N ARG A 102 -11.18 -4.87 5.38
CA ARG A 102 -12.24 -4.43 6.30
C ARG A 102 -13.08 -3.35 5.62
N ARG A 103 -14.40 -3.56 5.60
CA ARG A 103 -15.38 -2.54 5.21
C ARG A 103 -15.94 -1.94 6.49
N LEU A 104 -15.82 -0.63 6.62
CA LEU A 104 -16.28 0.16 7.76
C LEU A 104 -17.43 1.05 7.28
N ALA A 105 -18.56 1.04 7.97
CA ALA A 105 -19.62 2.03 7.72
C ALA A 105 -19.18 3.40 8.26
N TRP A 106 -19.67 4.50 7.68
CA TRP A 106 -19.31 5.84 8.20
C TRP A 106 -19.69 6.03 9.68
N ALA A 107 -20.80 5.42 10.12
CA ALA A 107 -21.22 5.43 11.52
C ALA A 107 -20.20 4.77 12.47
N GLU A 108 -19.33 3.90 11.96
CA GLU A 108 -18.28 3.24 12.73
C GLU A 108 -17.01 4.07 12.81
N VAL A 109 -16.82 5.07 11.94
CA VAL A 109 -15.63 5.93 11.92
C VAL A 109 -15.91 7.18 12.76
N LEU A 110 -15.39 7.19 14.00
CA LEU A 110 -15.59 8.29 14.95
C LEU A 110 -14.66 9.48 14.69
N GLY A 111 -13.46 9.22 14.16
CA GLY A 111 -12.47 10.27 13.94
C GLY A 111 -11.29 9.82 13.10
N VAL A 112 -10.66 10.80 12.46
CA VAL A 112 -9.41 10.62 11.70
C VAL A 112 -8.33 11.44 12.39
N ARG A 113 -7.23 10.80 12.76
CA ARG A 113 -6.07 11.42 13.38
C ARG A 113 -4.84 11.23 12.51
N LEU A 114 -4.21 12.34 12.14
CA LEU A 114 -2.88 12.38 11.54
C LEU A 114 -2.11 13.51 12.19
N ARG A 115 -1.21 13.19 13.13
CA ARG A 115 -0.39 14.21 13.79
C ARG A 115 0.88 14.47 12.96
N PRO A 116 1.45 15.68 13.03
CA PRO A 116 2.78 15.93 12.48
C PRO A 116 3.79 14.95 13.10
N GLY A 117 4.40 14.10 12.26
CA GLY A 117 5.35 13.07 12.69
C GLY A 117 4.77 11.65 12.77
N ASP A 118 3.44 11.46 12.66
CA ASP A 118 2.87 10.13 12.55
C ASP A 118 3.23 9.53 11.18
N ALA A 119 3.70 8.28 11.18
CA ALA A 119 4.09 7.57 9.96
C ALA A 119 2.89 7.16 9.08
N TRP A 120 1.67 7.17 9.65
CA TRP A 120 0.42 6.76 8.98
C TRP A 120 -0.81 7.38 9.66
N VAL A 121 -1.97 7.26 9.00
CA VAL A 121 -3.25 7.79 9.51
C VAL A 121 -3.86 6.79 10.50
N HIS A 122 -4.47 7.31 11.55
CA HIS A 122 -5.22 6.52 12.52
C HIS A 122 -6.72 6.82 12.43
N LEU A 123 -7.54 5.77 12.35
CA LEU A 123 -8.99 5.84 12.38
C LEU A 123 -9.47 5.36 13.75
N ASP A 124 -10.19 6.22 14.47
CA ASP A 124 -10.85 5.83 15.72
C ASP A 124 -12.22 5.25 15.40
N LEU A 125 -12.48 4.03 15.90
CA LEU A 125 -13.67 3.26 15.57
C LEU A 125 -14.66 3.19 16.73
N ALA A 126 -15.94 3.03 16.40
CA ALA A 126 -17.04 2.94 17.38
C ALA A 126 -16.96 1.71 18.30
N ASP A 127 -16.20 0.67 17.91
CA ASP A 127 -15.90 -0.50 18.73
C ASP A 127 -14.81 -0.24 19.80
N GLY A 128 -14.29 1.00 19.86
CA GLY A 128 -13.23 1.41 20.78
C GLY A 128 -11.82 1.06 20.30
N THR A 129 -11.67 0.49 19.10
CA THR A 129 -10.36 0.19 18.51
C THR A 129 -9.87 1.31 17.61
N THR A 130 -8.55 1.39 17.42
CA THR A 130 -7.92 2.30 16.46
C THR A 130 -7.30 1.50 15.32
N LEU A 131 -7.65 1.84 14.07
CA LEU A 131 -7.09 1.21 12.89
C LEU A 131 -6.03 2.12 12.26
N ALA A 132 -4.80 1.61 12.11
CA ALA A 132 -3.76 2.26 11.32
C ALA A 132 -3.96 1.96 9.83
N VAL A 133 -3.90 2.98 8.99
CA VAL A 133 -4.13 2.92 7.54
C VAL A 133 -3.00 3.58 6.76
#